data_AF-A0A560HHE1-F1
#
_entry.id   AF-A0A560HHE1-F1
#
_cell.length_a   1.000
_cell.length_b   1.000
_cell.length_c   1.000
_cell.angle_alpha   90.00
_cell.angle_beta   90.00
_cell.angle_gamma   90.00
#
_symmetry.space_group_name_H-M   'P 1'
#
loop_
_entity.id
_entity.type
_entity.pdbx_description
1 polymer ?
#
loop_
_entity_poly.entity_id
_entity_poly.type
_entity_poly.pdbx_seq_one_letter_code
_entity_poly.pdbx_strand_id
1 'polypeptide(L)'
;MTNEQDRARRPVEILLDYALPALVMAQDVLTTLMPRMDKMSPLREELRGWHYLVGALLFALAVTRLWRWKRGLPPLPTPGLPPRARAWAMGLVLATYICLSLTPLLGVFVVWSHGTGLHFGPLPTLPAPIGENRDLWLFTGYFHSASGTSLLVLKVAVLVSAVYFLFRHGKGLFAAFPRGFGLYALLSMGSALFALSTFKSYDRGPIVVAEYLAVAAILWGLGALVRRRRAGRPPAEGYKGRIPAAIAAALLVGVGLYGPHALFRVSPFASGHVVQAEKGATSRSEAPVVVTLPPETDFERQVRAETFKWCVFCHTMNKGGAHGTGPNLYAVFGQRMAAAPNFPYGASLAARGRNGEVWTDEALAAFLSDPDTFAPGTAMVVSSGNITDPERLKALITILKRETGSAAP
;
A
#
# COMPACT_ATOMS: atom_id res chain seq x y z
N MET A 1 -40.03 -1.15 18.85
CA MET A 1 -39.24 -0.18 18.06
C MET A 1 -38.24 0.64 18.89
N THR A 2 -38.09 0.42 20.21
CA THR A 2 -37.41 1.38 21.12
C THR A 2 -35.92 1.08 21.40
N ASN A 3 -35.51 -0.17 21.61
CA ASN A 3 -34.15 -0.46 22.14
C ASN A 3 -32.99 -0.26 21.13
N GLU A 4 -33.16 -0.62 19.84
CA GLU A 4 -32.07 -0.46 18.84
C GLU A 4 -31.85 1.01 18.43
N GLN A 5 -32.92 1.79 18.30
CA GLN A 5 -32.82 3.20 17.95
C GLN A 5 -32.22 4.02 19.09
N ASP A 6 -32.60 3.73 20.34
CA ASP A 6 -32.00 4.34 21.52
C ASP A 6 -30.52 3.97 21.66
N ARG A 7 -30.16 2.70 21.35
CA ARG A 7 -28.76 2.27 21.29
C ARG A 7 -27.95 3.05 20.25
N ALA A 8 -28.48 3.21 19.04
CA ALA A 8 -27.79 3.92 17.95
C ALA A 8 -27.55 5.42 18.26
N ARG A 9 -28.31 5.98 19.21
CA ARG A 9 -28.17 7.38 19.64
C ARG A 9 -27.16 7.57 20.78
N ARG A 10 -26.64 6.50 21.38
CA ARG A 10 -25.68 6.60 22.49
C ARG A 10 -24.39 7.30 22.04
N PRO A 11 -23.85 8.26 22.82
CA PRO A 11 -22.65 9.01 22.43
C PRO A 11 -21.47 8.14 22.03
N VAL A 12 -21.25 7.03 22.73
CA VAL A 12 -20.18 6.07 22.42
C VAL A 12 -20.32 5.44 21.03
N GLU A 13 -21.54 5.15 20.57
CA GLU A 13 -21.76 4.59 19.23
C GLU A 13 -21.51 5.65 18.16
N ILE A 14 -21.92 6.90 18.40
CA ILE A 14 -21.66 8.03 17.50
C ILE A 14 -20.15 8.25 17.37
N LEU A 15 -19.44 8.27 18.50
CA LEU A 15 -17.99 8.44 18.54
C LEU A 15 -17.29 7.33 17.75
N LEU A 16 -17.60 6.07 18.03
CA LEU A 16 -16.98 4.95 17.34
C LEU A 16 -17.34 4.91 15.84
N ASP A 17 -18.49 5.45 15.42
CA ASP A 17 -18.93 5.46 14.01
C ASP A 17 -18.09 6.46 13.21
N TYR A 18 -17.91 7.67 13.77
CA TYR A 18 -17.16 8.75 13.11
C TYR A 18 -15.66 8.74 13.38
N ALA A 19 -15.19 8.02 14.40
CA ALA A 19 -13.76 7.78 14.61
C ALA A 19 -13.13 7.03 13.41
N LEU A 20 -13.87 6.11 12.77
CA LEU A 20 -13.37 5.35 11.62
C LEU A 20 -12.94 6.25 10.44
N PRO A 21 -13.83 7.06 9.83
CA PRO A 21 -13.43 7.92 8.72
C PRO A 21 -12.35 8.93 9.11
N ALA A 22 -12.37 9.47 10.33
CA ALA A 22 -11.37 10.43 10.79
C ALA A 22 -9.97 9.80 10.89
N LEU A 23 -9.84 8.66 11.57
CA LEU A 23 -8.57 7.96 11.74
C LEU A 23 -8.03 7.41 10.41
N VAL A 24 -8.89 6.86 9.55
CA VAL A 24 -8.46 6.41 8.22
C VAL A 24 -7.98 7.58 7.37
N MET A 25 -8.64 8.75 7.44
CA MET A 25 -8.17 9.91 6.69
C MET A 25 -6.80 10.38 7.17
N ALA A 26 -6.58 10.44 8.49
CA ALA A 26 -5.26 10.74 9.04
C ALA A 26 -4.21 9.74 8.56
N GLN A 27 -4.55 8.45 8.55
CA GLN A 27 -3.67 7.39 8.05
C GLN A 27 -3.37 7.51 6.55
N ASP A 28 -4.37 7.84 5.74
CA ASP A 28 -4.23 8.01 4.29
C ASP A 28 -3.32 9.22 3.97
N VAL A 29 -3.43 10.31 4.73
CA VAL A 29 -2.53 11.48 4.60
C VAL A 29 -1.09 11.08 4.95
N LEU A 30 -0.88 10.42 6.09
CA LEU A 30 0.45 9.98 6.52
C LEU A 30 1.11 9.03 5.51
N THR A 31 0.35 8.05 5.00
CA THR A 31 0.84 7.09 3.99
C THR A 31 1.02 7.71 2.61
N THR A 32 0.33 8.81 2.32
CA THR A 32 0.59 9.61 1.12
C THR A 32 1.89 10.38 1.28
N LEU A 33 2.10 11.12 2.37
CA LEU A 33 3.25 12.01 2.53
C LEU A 33 4.57 11.26 2.74
N MET A 34 4.59 10.21 3.57
CA MET A 34 5.81 9.53 4.01
C MET A 34 6.69 8.97 2.85
N PRO A 35 6.14 8.29 1.81
CA PRO A 35 6.94 7.82 0.68
C PRO A 35 7.59 8.94 -0.15
N ARG A 36 7.10 10.18 -0.01
CA ARG A 36 7.57 11.36 -0.75
C ARG A 36 8.67 12.13 -0.01
N MET A 37 8.91 11.80 1.26
CA MET A 37 9.99 12.40 2.05
C MET A 37 11.31 11.67 1.81
N ASP A 38 12.43 12.41 1.93
CA ASP A 38 13.76 11.82 1.96
C ASP A 38 13.82 10.75 3.07
N LYS A 39 14.35 9.57 2.73
CA LYS A 39 14.50 8.44 3.65
C LYS A 39 15.31 8.78 4.90
N MET A 40 16.28 9.68 4.79
CA MET A 40 17.16 10.08 5.88
C MET A 40 16.65 11.31 6.63
N SER A 41 15.56 11.92 6.18
CA SER A 41 15.04 13.14 6.84
C SER A 41 14.43 12.83 8.22
N PRO A 42 14.72 13.65 9.25
CA PRO A 42 14.07 13.54 10.56
C PRO A 42 12.54 13.63 10.47
N LEU A 43 12.03 14.48 9.56
CA LEU A 43 10.60 14.63 9.32
C LEU A 43 9.94 13.32 8.90
N ARG A 44 10.59 12.48 8.07
CA ARG A 44 10.04 11.18 7.69
C ARG A 44 9.92 10.25 8.90
N GLU A 45 10.87 10.28 9.82
CA GLU A 45 10.82 9.48 11.05
C GLU A 45 9.68 9.94 11.98
N GLU A 46 9.41 11.24 12.06
CA GLU A 46 8.24 11.76 12.78
C GLU A 46 6.93 11.27 12.13
N LEU A 47 6.80 11.39 10.81
CA LEU A 47 5.63 10.89 10.07
C LEU A 47 5.43 9.38 10.24
N ARG A 48 6.51 8.60 10.30
CA ARG A 48 6.47 7.16 10.63
C ARG A 48 5.89 6.93 12.03
N GLY A 49 6.34 7.70 13.02
CA GLY A 49 5.83 7.60 14.39
C GLY A 49 4.32 7.89 14.48
N TRP A 50 3.85 8.92 13.76
CA TRP A 50 2.42 9.21 13.64
C TRP A 50 1.66 8.10 12.90
N HIS A 51 2.23 7.51 11.85
CA HIS A 51 1.64 6.38 11.13
C HIS A 51 1.44 5.16 12.06
N TYR A 52 2.39 4.90 12.95
CA TYR A 52 2.26 3.82 13.93
C TYR A 52 1.17 4.13 14.97
N LEU A 53 1.13 5.36 15.48
CA LEU A 53 0.14 5.78 16.46
C LEU A 53 -1.29 5.72 15.91
N VAL A 54 -1.53 6.30 14.74
CA VAL A 54 -2.85 6.26 14.08
C VAL A 54 -3.21 4.81 13.72
N GLY A 55 -2.24 4.00 13.27
CA GLY A 55 -2.42 2.57 13.06
C GLY A 55 -2.85 1.81 14.33
N ALA A 56 -2.25 2.11 15.49
CA ALA A 56 -2.62 1.52 16.78
C ALA A 56 -4.03 1.96 17.23
N LEU A 57 -4.41 3.21 16.99
CA LEU A 57 -5.76 3.70 17.26
C LEU A 57 -6.81 3.02 16.36
N LEU A 58 -6.49 2.83 15.07
CA LEU A 58 -7.32 2.06 14.14
C LEU A 58 -7.47 0.59 14.58
N PHE A 59 -6.38 -0.03 15.03
CA PHE A 59 -6.41 -1.38 15.60
C PHE A 59 -7.37 -1.44 16.80
N ALA A 60 -7.21 -0.55 17.78
CA ALA A 60 -8.05 -0.50 18.97
C ALA A 60 -9.52 -0.28 18.62
N LEU A 61 -9.81 0.62 17.68
CA LEU A 61 -11.17 0.86 17.17
C LEU A 61 -11.75 -0.40 16.53
N ALA A 62 -11.01 -1.03 15.61
CA ALA A 62 -11.47 -2.21 14.88
C ALA A 62 -11.69 -3.42 15.80
N VAL A 63 -10.76 -3.68 16.73
CA VAL A 63 -10.91 -4.74 17.74
C VAL A 63 -12.10 -4.47 18.65
N THR A 64 -12.27 -3.22 19.11
CA THR A 64 -13.45 -2.82 19.90
C THR A 64 -14.75 -3.09 19.12
N ARG A 65 -14.78 -2.75 17.83
CA ARG A 65 -15.94 -3.01 16.96
C ARG A 65 -16.22 -4.49 16.79
N LEU A 66 -15.21 -5.30 16.52
CA LEU A 66 -15.34 -6.76 16.39
C LEU A 66 -15.79 -7.41 17.71
N TRP A 67 -15.23 -6.99 18.84
CA TRP A 67 -15.61 -7.48 20.17
C TRP A 67 -17.06 -7.14 20.51
N ARG A 68 -17.50 -5.89 20.26
CA ARG A 68 -18.90 -5.48 20.44
C ARG A 68 -19.82 -6.26 19.51
N TRP A 69 -19.42 -6.45 18.25
CA TRP A 69 -20.16 -7.25 17.29
C TRP A 69 -20.38 -8.67 17.81
N LYS A 70 -19.33 -9.35 18.28
CA LYS A 70 -19.42 -10.69 18.88
C LYS A 70 -20.38 -10.74 20.08
N ARG A 71 -20.50 -9.65 20.83
CA ARG A 71 -21.45 -9.49 21.95
C ARG A 71 -22.88 -9.11 21.53
N GLY A 72 -23.23 -9.23 20.25
CA GLY A 72 -24.57 -8.89 19.75
C GLY A 72 -24.81 -7.39 19.56
N LEU A 73 -23.74 -6.59 19.57
CA LEU A 73 -23.79 -5.14 19.38
C LEU A 73 -23.05 -4.71 18.09
N PRO A 74 -23.43 -5.22 16.89
CA PRO A 74 -22.83 -4.76 15.65
C PRO A 74 -23.25 -3.31 15.35
N PRO A 75 -22.43 -2.57 14.57
CA PRO A 75 -22.87 -1.29 14.03
C PRO A 75 -24.08 -1.53 13.11
N LEU A 76 -25.09 -0.68 13.20
CA LEU A 76 -26.36 -0.88 12.51
C LEU A 76 -26.40 -0.03 11.23
N PRO A 77 -26.71 -0.62 10.06
CA PRO A 77 -27.06 0.16 8.88
C PRO A 77 -28.43 0.81 9.07
N THR A 78 -28.75 1.82 8.27
CA THR A 78 -30.06 2.46 8.35
C THR A 78 -31.17 1.45 8.00
N PRO A 79 -32.33 1.46 8.69
CA PRO A 79 -33.40 0.51 8.40
C PRO A 79 -33.88 0.54 6.94
N GLY A 80 -34.34 -0.62 6.45
CA GLY A 80 -35.06 -0.74 5.17
C GLY A 80 -34.31 -1.43 4.02
N LEU A 81 -33.14 -2.02 4.25
CA LEU A 81 -32.52 -2.95 3.28
C LEU A 81 -33.10 -4.36 3.41
N PRO A 82 -33.34 -5.09 2.30
CA PRO A 82 -33.69 -6.51 2.34
C PRO A 82 -32.62 -7.35 3.06
N PRO A 83 -32.97 -8.48 3.70
CA PRO A 83 -32.04 -9.28 4.50
C PRO A 83 -30.73 -9.64 3.78
N ARG A 84 -30.80 -10.01 2.50
CA ARG A 84 -29.61 -10.35 1.69
C ARG A 84 -28.71 -9.14 1.43
N ALA A 85 -29.29 -8.00 1.07
CA ALA A 85 -28.55 -6.76 0.85
C ALA A 85 -27.89 -6.27 2.14
N ARG A 86 -28.60 -6.37 3.28
CA ARG A 86 -28.07 -6.10 4.60
C ARG A 86 -26.92 -7.05 4.95
N ALA A 87 -27.07 -8.36 4.71
CA ALA A 87 -26.02 -9.34 4.95
C ALA A 87 -24.76 -9.05 4.12
N TRP A 88 -24.91 -8.67 2.85
CA TRP A 88 -23.80 -8.24 2.00
C TRP A 88 -23.10 -6.99 2.52
N ALA A 89 -23.86 -5.93 2.80
CA ALA A 89 -23.30 -4.68 3.34
C ALA A 89 -22.52 -4.93 4.63
N MET A 90 -23.10 -5.71 5.56
CA MET A 90 -22.42 -6.07 6.80
C MET A 90 -21.24 -7.03 6.58
N GLY A 91 -21.27 -7.90 5.57
CA GLY A 91 -20.12 -8.71 5.18
C GLY A 91 -18.91 -7.87 4.78
N LEU A 92 -19.13 -6.81 3.99
CA LEU A 92 -18.09 -5.84 3.64
C LEU A 92 -17.58 -5.09 4.87
N VAL A 93 -18.47 -4.63 5.75
CA VAL A 93 -18.09 -3.94 7.00
C VAL A 93 -17.24 -4.85 7.90
N LEU A 94 -17.62 -6.12 8.04
CA LEU A 94 -16.88 -7.11 8.82
C LEU A 94 -15.49 -7.34 8.24
N ALA A 95 -15.39 -7.57 6.93
CA ALA A 95 -14.12 -7.78 6.24
C ALA A 95 -13.19 -6.56 6.39
N THR A 96 -13.73 -5.35 6.30
CA THR A 96 -12.98 -4.11 6.55
C THR A 96 -12.43 -4.06 7.97
N TYR A 97 -13.23 -4.34 9.00
CA TYR A 97 -12.73 -4.34 10.38
C TYR A 97 -11.68 -5.43 10.62
N ILE A 98 -11.85 -6.63 10.06
CA ILE A 98 -10.82 -7.68 10.14
C ILE A 98 -9.51 -7.20 9.52
N CYS A 99 -9.55 -6.61 8.32
CA CYS A 99 -8.35 -6.07 7.69
C CYS A 99 -7.72 -4.94 8.52
N LEU A 100 -8.53 -4.02 9.07
CA LEU A 100 -8.05 -2.93 9.94
C LEU A 100 -7.47 -3.43 11.27
N SER A 101 -7.85 -4.62 11.75
CA SER A 101 -7.22 -5.26 12.90
C SER A 101 -5.92 -5.99 12.53
N LEU A 102 -5.85 -6.63 11.36
CA LEU A 102 -4.67 -7.39 10.95
C LEU A 102 -3.52 -6.50 10.46
N THR A 103 -3.84 -5.41 9.75
CA THR A 103 -2.83 -4.54 9.12
C THR A 103 -1.84 -3.97 10.15
N PRO A 104 -2.27 -3.37 11.29
CA PRO A 104 -1.34 -2.81 12.27
C PRO A 104 -0.51 -3.88 12.98
N LEU A 105 -1.07 -5.06 13.24
CA LEU A 105 -0.32 -6.19 13.82
C LEU A 105 0.83 -6.62 12.91
N LEU A 106 0.59 -6.74 11.61
CA LEU A 106 1.64 -7.02 10.63
C LEU A 106 2.68 -5.90 10.61
N GLY A 107 2.25 -4.65 10.72
CA GLY A 107 3.14 -3.48 10.74
C GLY A 107 4.10 -3.46 11.93
N VAL A 108 3.66 -3.91 13.12
CA VAL A 108 4.54 -4.07 14.28
C VAL A 108 5.69 -5.02 13.98
N PHE A 109 5.40 -6.18 13.39
CA PHE A 109 6.45 -7.14 13.02
C PHE A 109 7.36 -6.63 11.90
N VAL A 110 6.83 -5.83 10.95
CA VAL A 110 7.68 -5.16 9.95
C VAL A 110 8.75 -4.30 10.63
N VAL A 111 8.38 -3.49 11.61
CA VAL A 111 9.33 -2.61 12.32
C VAL A 111 10.30 -3.42 13.18
N TRP A 112 9.81 -4.36 13.97
CA TRP A 112 10.69 -5.17 14.83
C TRP A 112 11.63 -6.08 14.05
N SER A 113 11.23 -6.56 12.87
CA SER A 113 12.10 -7.35 12.00
C SER A 113 13.27 -6.58 11.40
N HIS A 114 13.30 -5.25 11.55
CA HIS A 114 14.46 -4.41 11.29
C HIS A 114 15.39 -4.25 12.51
N GLY A 115 15.10 -4.90 13.64
CA GLY A 115 15.86 -4.71 14.89
C GLY A 115 15.67 -3.31 15.51
N THR A 116 14.75 -2.50 14.97
CA THR A 116 14.48 -1.13 15.45
C THR A 116 13.32 -1.10 16.43
N GLY A 117 13.44 -0.25 17.46
CA GLY A 117 12.35 0.04 18.37
C GLY A 117 11.17 0.72 17.66
N LEU A 118 9.96 0.52 18.20
CA LEU A 118 8.71 1.07 17.68
C LEU A 118 8.34 2.33 18.46
N HIS A 119 8.41 3.50 17.83
CA HIS A 119 8.06 4.79 18.45
C HIS A 119 6.66 5.28 18.04
N PHE A 120 5.79 5.62 18.97
CA PHE A 120 4.43 6.08 18.65
C PHE A 120 4.30 7.58 18.80
N GLY A 121 4.83 8.34 17.83
CA GLY A 121 4.85 9.80 17.89
C GLY A 121 5.52 10.28 19.19
N PRO A 122 4.81 10.99 20.09
CA PRO A 122 5.38 11.50 21.34
C PRO A 122 5.52 10.45 22.45
N LEU A 123 5.08 9.20 22.25
CA LEU A 123 5.13 8.15 23.27
C LEU A 123 6.49 7.43 23.32
N PRO A 124 6.86 6.82 24.47
CA PRO A 124 8.11 6.05 24.59
C PRO A 124 8.24 4.94 23.56
N THR A 125 9.46 4.74 23.08
CA THR A 125 9.81 3.69 22.13
C THR A 125 9.70 2.31 22.79
N LEU A 126 8.94 1.41 22.18
CA LEU A 126 8.94 0.00 22.56
C LEU A 126 10.15 -0.69 21.94
N PRO A 127 11.03 -1.34 22.74
CA PRO A 127 12.20 -2.02 22.21
C PRO A 127 11.79 -3.19 21.29
N ALA A 128 12.64 -3.52 20.32
CA ALA A 128 12.43 -4.70 19.48
C ALA A 128 12.75 -5.97 20.30
N PRO A 129 11.78 -6.88 20.50
CA PRO A 129 12.03 -8.15 21.20
C PRO A 129 12.73 -9.18 20.31
N ILE A 130 12.86 -8.89 19.02
CA ILE A 130 13.49 -9.75 18.00
C ILE A 130 14.60 -8.97 17.31
N GLY A 131 15.65 -9.67 16.88
CA GLY A 131 16.70 -9.10 16.03
C GLY A 131 16.27 -8.94 14.57
N GLU A 132 17.19 -8.43 13.75
CA GLU A 132 16.98 -8.33 12.30
C GLU A 132 16.64 -9.69 11.67
N ASN A 133 15.55 -9.73 10.89
CA ASN A 133 15.11 -10.94 10.20
C ASN A 133 14.43 -10.59 8.87
N ARG A 134 15.16 -10.77 7.77
CA ARG A 134 14.70 -10.42 6.42
C ARG A 134 13.50 -11.23 5.95
N ASP A 135 13.43 -12.52 6.26
CA ASP A 135 12.32 -13.37 5.80
C ASP A 135 11.03 -13.00 6.52
N LEU A 136 11.11 -12.72 7.82
CA LEU A 136 9.98 -12.20 8.58
C LEU A 136 9.56 -10.82 8.07
N TRP A 137 10.53 -9.94 7.78
CA TRP A 137 10.27 -8.62 7.20
C TRP A 137 9.56 -8.72 5.85
N LEU A 138 10.03 -9.59 4.95
CA LEU A 138 9.41 -9.82 3.64
C LEU A 138 7.98 -10.34 3.78
N PHE A 139 7.77 -11.36 4.61
CA PHE A 139 6.46 -11.94 4.82
C PHE A 139 5.47 -10.92 5.41
N THR A 140 5.86 -10.28 6.51
CA THR A 140 4.99 -9.33 7.22
C THR A 140 4.77 -8.06 6.42
N GLY A 141 5.79 -7.58 5.72
CA GLY A 141 5.73 -6.42 4.82
C GLY A 141 4.83 -6.68 3.61
N TYR A 142 4.94 -7.86 3.00
CA TYR A 142 4.04 -8.29 1.93
C TYR A 142 2.59 -8.24 2.41
N PHE A 143 2.25 -8.93 3.50
CA PHE A 143 0.86 -8.99 3.97
C PHE A 143 0.36 -7.66 4.55
N HIS A 144 1.23 -6.81 5.09
CA HIS A 144 0.87 -5.44 5.49
C HIS A 144 0.45 -4.60 4.28
N SER A 145 1.18 -4.67 3.17
CA SER A 145 0.80 -4.02 1.91
C SER A 145 -0.43 -4.69 1.26
N ALA A 146 -0.51 -6.01 1.29
CA ALA A 146 -1.59 -6.80 0.71
C ALA A 146 -2.94 -6.56 1.41
N SER A 147 -2.92 -6.40 2.74
CA SER A 147 -4.10 -6.01 3.51
C SER A 147 -4.55 -4.57 3.19
N GLY A 148 -3.61 -3.63 2.98
CA GLY A 148 -3.92 -2.30 2.45
C GLY A 148 -4.60 -2.34 1.07
N THR A 149 -4.10 -3.18 0.16
CA THR A 149 -4.72 -3.39 -1.15
C THR A 149 -6.10 -4.05 -1.04
N SER A 150 -6.28 -4.97 -0.10
CA SER A 150 -7.60 -5.56 0.23
C SER A 150 -8.59 -4.51 0.70
N LEU A 151 -8.17 -3.56 1.54
CA LEU A 151 -9.00 -2.42 1.94
C LEU A 151 -9.40 -1.55 0.74
N LEU A 152 -8.51 -1.37 -0.26
CA LEU A 152 -8.86 -0.66 -1.50
C LEU A 152 -9.95 -1.40 -2.29
N VAL A 153 -9.81 -2.71 -2.50
CA VAL A 153 -10.81 -3.55 -3.19
C VAL A 153 -12.15 -3.51 -2.44
N LEU A 154 -12.13 -3.63 -1.11
CA LEU A 154 -13.34 -3.52 -0.29
C LEU A 154 -14.02 -2.15 -0.42
N LYS A 155 -13.26 -1.05 -0.46
CA LYS A 155 -13.82 0.29 -0.71
C LYS A 155 -14.51 0.37 -2.07
N VAL A 156 -13.91 -0.18 -3.14
CA VAL A 156 -14.56 -0.25 -4.47
C VAL A 156 -15.86 -1.05 -4.37
N ALA A 157 -15.84 -2.21 -3.73
CA ALA A 157 -17.02 -3.05 -3.56
C ALA A 157 -18.13 -2.33 -2.79
N VAL A 158 -17.80 -1.56 -1.75
CA VAL A 158 -18.74 -0.73 -0.98
C VAL A 158 -19.38 0.33 -1.87
N LEU A 159 -18.59 1.06 -2.66
CA LEU A 159 -19.09 2.12 -3.55
C LEU A 159 -19.99 1.55 -4.66
N VAL A 160 -19.58 0.47 -5.32
CA VAL A 160 -20.40 -0.22 -6.33
C VAL A 160 -21.71 -0.74 -5.72
N SER A 161 -21.63 -1.33 -4.53
CA SER A 161 -22.81 -1.81 -3.80
C SER A 161 -23.75 -0.67 -3.43
N ALA A 162 -23.22 0.48 -3.01
CA ALA A 162 -24.00 1.66 -2.69
C ALA A 162 -24.76 2.20 -3.90
N VAL A 163 -24.13 2.22 -5.08
CA VAL A 163 -24.78 2.59 -6.34
C VAL A 163 -25.91 1.60 -6.67
N TYR A 164 -25.63 0.30 -6.62
CA TYR A 164 -26.64 -0.73 -6.85
C TYR A 164 -27.82 -0.59 -5.88
N PHE A 165 -27.56 -0.46 -4.58
CA PHE A 165 -28.59 -0.30 -3.55
C PHE A 165 -29.38 1.00 -3.69
N LEU A 166 -28.75 2.08 -4.17
CA LEU A 166 -29.42 3.34 -4.45
C LEU A 166 -30.51 3.14 -5.52
N PHE A 167 -30.17 2.55 -6.66
CA PHE A 167 -31.11 2.36 -7.77
C PHE A 167 -32.11 1.21 -7.52
N ARG A 168 -31.70 0.18 -6.79
CA ARG A 168 -32.51 -1.02 -6.55
C ARG A 168 -33.42 -0.92 -5.33
N HIS A 169 -32.95 -0.31 -4.25
CA HIS A 169 -33.61 -0.27 -2.94
C HIS A 169 -33.85 1.16 -2.43
N GLY A 170 -33.41 2.20 -3.15
CA GLY A 170 -33.55 3.58 -2.70
C GLY A 170 -32.65 3.93 -1.50
N LYS A 171 -31.62 3.13 -1.24
CA LYS A 171 -30.69 3.29 -0.11
C LYS A 171 -29.27 3.45 -0.67
N GLY A 172 -28.79 4.70 -0.71
CA GLY A 172 -27.42 5.00 -1.16
C GLY A 172 -26.38 4.81 -0.07
N LEU A 173 -25.16 5.27 -0.34
CA LEU A 173 -23.97 5.04 0.50
C LEU A 173 -24.18 5.30 2.00
N PHE A 174 -24.73 6.46 2.36
CA PHE A 174 -24.94 6.85 3.77
C PHE A 174 -26.17 6.20 4.43
N ALA A 175 -27.04 5.55 3.64
CA ALA A 175 -28.25 4.88 4.13
C ALA A 175 -28.13 3.34 4.10
N ALA A 176 -27.26 2.79 3.27
CA ALA A 176 -27.09 1.36 3.09
C ALA A 176 -26.06 0.75 4.06
N PHE A 177 -25.14 1.58 4.55
CA PHE A 177 -24.06 1.17 5.44
C PHE A 177 -24.22 1.79 6.83
N PRO A 178 -23.53 1.29 7.85
CA PRO A 178 -23.51 1.93 9.16
C PRO A 178 -23.04 3.39 9.08
N ARG A 179 -23.49 4.19 10.04
CA ARG A 179 -23.09 5.58 10.17
C ARG A 179 -21.57 5.70 10.20
N GLY A 180 -21.03 6.74 9.56
CA GLY A 180 -19.58 6.93 9.39
C GLY A 180 -18.91 6.02 8.37
N PHE A 181 -19.40 4.79 8.14
CA PHE A 181 -18.78 3.85 7.20
C PHE A 181 -18.87 4.31 5.74
N GLY A 182 -20.01 4.90 5.34
CA GLY A 182 -20.14 5.51 4.01
C GLY A 182 -19.16 6.66 3.79
N LEU A 183 -18.90 7.46 4.83
CA LEU A 183 -17.92 8.55 4.79
C LEU A 183 -16.49 8.00 4.66
N TYR A 184 -16.18 6.92 5.39
CA TYR A 184 -14.91 6.21 5.28
C TYR A 184 -14.66 5.77 3.83
N ALA A 185 -15.63 5.10 3.21
CA ALA A 185 -15.46 4.60 1.85
C ALA A 185 -15.33 5.74 0.84
N LEU A 186 -16.15 6.79 0.95
CA LEU A 186 -16.13 7.94 0.05
C LEU A 186 -14.79 8.67 0.11
N LEU A 187 -14.38 9.11 1.30
CA LEU A 187 -13.22 9.96 1.47
C LEU A 187 -11.90 9.18 1.27
N SER A 188 -11.79 7.98 1.85
CA SER A 188 -10.58 7.17 1.74
C SER A 188 -10.36 6.61 0.32
N MET A 189 -11.42 6.46 -0.48
CA MET A 189 -11.25 6.21 -1.92
C MET A 189 -10.73 7.46 -2.63
N GLY A 190 -11.23 8.65 -2.31
CA GLY A 190 -10.69 9.91 -2.82
C GLY A 190 -9.19 10.06 -2.55
N SER A 191 -8.76 9.80 -1.31
CA SER A 191 -7.34 9.83 -0.94
C SER A 191 -6.52 8.77 -1.68
N ALA A 192 -7.06 7.56 -1.88
CA ALA A 192 -6.38 6.53 -2.66
C ALA A 192 -6.23 6.92 -4.14
N LEU A 193 -7.27 7.50 -4.74
CA LEU A 193 -7.22 8.00 -6.11
C LEU A 193 -6.21 9.14 -6.24
N PHE A 194 -6.17 10.08 -5.29
CA PHE A 194 -5.14 11.11 -5.23
C PHE A 194 -3.74 10.51 -5.18
N ALA A 195 -3.52 9.54 -4.28
CA ALA A 195 -2.21 8.89 -4.14
C ALA A 195 -1.79 8.21 -5.45
N LEU A 196 -2.70 7.47 -6.10
CA LEU A 196 -2.49 6.73 -7.36
C LEU A 196 -2.27 7.65 -8.56
N SER A 197 -3.01 8.77 -8.66
CA SER A 197 -2.86 9.72 -9.77
C SER A 197 -1.64 10.62 -9.62
N THR A 198 -0.99 10.61 -8.44
CA THR A 198 0.18 11.46 -8.17
C THR A 198 1.50 10.70 -8.06
N PHE A 199 1.57 9.48 -8.62
CA PHE A 199 2.82 8.71 -8.69
C PHE A 199 3.89 9.43 -9.52
N LYS A 200 3.50 10.04 -10.65
CA LYS A 200 4.42 10.76 -11.55
C LYS A 200 4.54 12.25 -11.22
N SER A 201 3.43 12.97 -11.10
CA SER A 201 3.39 14.40 -10.72
C SER A 201 2.17 14.72 -9.84
N TYR A 202 2.20 15.81 -9.07
CA TYR A 202 1.11 16.17 -8.15
C TYR A 202 -0.11 16.80 -8.85
N ASP A 203 0.08 17.38 -10.03
CA ASP A 203 -0.89 18.27 -10.66
C ASP A 203 -2.22 17.58 -10.98
N ARG A 204 -2.18 16.27 -11.25
CA ARG A 204 -3.36 15.47 -11.57
C ARG A 204 -4.20 15.10 -10.34
N GLY A 205 -3.61 15.11 -9.14
CA GLY A 205 -4.25 14.67 -7.91
C GLY A 205 -5.60 15.35 -7.63
N PRO A 206 -5.63 16.68 -7.47
CA PRO A 206 -6.86 17.41 -7.17
C PRO A 206 -7.96 17.22 -8.22
N ILE A 207 -7.60 17.18 -9.50
CA ILE A 207 -8.54 17.00 -10.61
C ILE A 207 -9.22 15.63 -10.53
N VAL A 208 -8.45 14.55 -10.35
CA VAL A 208 -8.99 13.18 -10.24
C VAL A 208 -9.94 13.05 -9.05
N VAL A 209 -9.62 13.66 -7.92
CA VAL A 209 -10.51 13.66 -6.75
C VAL A 209 -11.80 14.44 -7.03
N ALA A 210 -11.71 15.60 -7.70
CA ALA A 210 -12.87 16.40 -8.07
C ALA A 210 -13.80 15.63 -9.04
N GLU A 211 -13.24 14.98 -10.06
CA GLU A 211 -13.99 14.13 -11.00
C GLU A 211 -14.69 12.99 -10.27
N TYR A 212 -13.98 12.30 -9.37
CA TYR A 212 -14.55 11.23 -8.55
C TYR A 212 -15.74 11.72 -7.70
N LEU A 213 -15.61 12.86 -7.01
CA LEU A 213 -16.69 13.43 -6.20
C LEU A 213 -17.87 13.89 -7.06
N ALA A 214 -17.60 14.46 -8.25
CA ALA A 214 -18.63 14.85 -9.20
C ALA A 214 -19.43 13.63 -9.68
N VAL A 215 -18.76 12.53 -10.05
CA VAL A 215 -19.42 11.27 -10.43
C VAL A 215 -20.27 10.72 -9.28
N ALA A 216 -19.75 10.73 -8.05
CA ALA A 216 -20.52 10.29 -6.88
C ALA A 216 -21.78 11.14 -6.66
N ALA A 217 -21.68 12.47 -6.81
CA ALA A 217 -22.80 13.39 -6.70
C ALA A 217 -23.85 13.20 -7.81
N ILE A 218 -23.41 13.00 -9.06
CA ILE A 218 -24.29 12.72 -10.20
C ILE A 218 -25.06 11.41 -9.98
N LEU A 219 -24.37 10.33 -9.59
CA LEU A 219 -25.01 9.04 -9.30
C LEU A 219 -26.04 9.16 -8.17
N TRP A 220 -25.72 9.92 -7.12
CA TRP A 220 -26.66 10.22 -6.04
C TRP A 220 -27.90 10.97 -6.54
N GLY A 221 -27.73 12.02 -7.34
CA GLY A 221 -28.81 12.82 -7.92
C GLY A 221 -29.72 12.02 -8.86
N LEU A 222 -29.12 11.21 -9.75
CA LEU A 222 -29.85 10.30 -10.64
C LEU A 222 -30.65 9.26 -9.83
N GLY A 223 -30.07 8.69 -8.78
CA GLY A 223 -30.78 7.76 -7.90
C GLY A 223 -31.97 8.42 -7.19
N ALA A 224 -31.81 9.67 -6.74
CA ALA A 224 -32.91 10.44 -6.14
C ALA A 224 -34.05 10.67 -7.13
N LEU A 225 -33.74 10.95 -8.40
CA LEU A 225 -34.73 11.12 -9.48
C LEU A 225 -35.45 9.80 -9.80
N VAL A 226 -34.71 8.69 -9.95
CA VAL A 226 -35.29 7.36 -10.21
C VAL A 226 -36.23 6.94 -9.08
N ARG A 227 -35.86 7.22 -7.82
CA ARG A 227 -36.72 6.94 -6.66
C ARG A 227 -38.03 7.71 -6.70
N ARG A 228 -37.99 9.01 -7.06
CA ARG A 228 -39.22 9.81 -7.22
C ARG A 228 -40.16 9.20 -8.28
N ARG A 229 -39.61 8.63 -9.36
CA ARG A 229 -40.39 7.98 -10.43
C ARG A 229 -40.88 6.56 -10.10
N ARG A 230 -40.21 5.85 -9.18
CA ARG A 230 -40.54 4.46 -8.79
C ARG A 230 -41.39 4.35 -7.52
N ALA A 231 -41.83 5.46 -6.94
CA ALA A 231 -42.73 5.45 -5.79
C ALA A 231 -43.98 4.60 -6.11
N GLY A 232 -44.16 3.48 -5.39
CA GLY A 232 -45.30 2.57 -5.54
C GLY A 232 -45.07 1.27 -6.32
N ARG A 233 -43.88 0.99 -6.89
CA ARG A 233 -43.60 -0.31 -7.53
C ARG A 233 -42.84 -1.27 -6.60
N PRO A 234 -43.30 -2.53 -6.44
CA PRO A 234 -42.60 -3.50 -5.62
C PRO A 234 -41.24 -3.88 -6.24
N PRO A 235 -40.25 -4.20 -5.40
CA PRO A 235 -38.92 -4.58 -5.87
C PRO A 235 -38.97 -5.92 -6.65
N ALA A 236 -38.56 -5.94 -7.91
CA ALA A 236 -38.51 -7.16 -8.75
C ALA A 236 -37.66 -8.31 -8.17
N GLU A 237 -38.18 -9.52 -8.07
CA GLU A 237 -37.42 -10.67 -7.59
C GLU A 237 -36.15 -10.92 -8.43
N GLY A 238 -35.01 -11.07 -7.76
CA GLY A 238 -33.70 -11.18 -8.41
C GLY A 238 -32.92 -12.42 -7.96
N TYR A 239 -32.46 -13.16 -8.98
CA TYR A 239 -31.44 -14.22 -9.10
C TYR A 239 -31.18 -15.20 -7.92
N LYS A 240 -31.16 -16.51 -8.26
CA LYS A 240 -31.06 -17.66 -7.35
C LYS A 240 -29.61 -18.14 -7.06
N GLY A 241 -28.59 -17.30 -7.28
CA GLY A 241 -27.21 -17.63 -6.91
C GLY A 241 -26.99 -17.62 -5.38
N ARG A 242 -26.28 -18.61 -4.84
CA ARG A 242 -26.05 -18.78 -3.39
C ARG A 242 -24.56 -18.77 -3.05
N ILE A 243 -23.97 -17.57 -2.92
CA ILE A 243 -22.70 -17.42 -2.19
C ILE A 243 -23.00 -16.64 -0.90
N PRO A 244 -22.70 -17.19 0.29
CA PRO A 244 -22.80 -16.45 1.54
C PRO A 244 -21.99 -15.14 1.46
N ALA A 245 -22.57 -14.03 1.93
CA ALA A 245 -21.94 -12.71 1.87
C ALA A 245 -20.52 -12.69 2.47
N ALA A 246 -20.28 -13.43 3.55
CA ALA A 246 -18.98 -13.56 4.17
C ALA A 246 -17.94 -14.22 3.24
N ILE A 247 -18.33 -15.25 2.47
CA ILE A 247 -17.46 -15.92 1.51
C ILE A 247 -17.13 -14.97 0.36
N ALA A 248 -18.13 -14.28 -0.20
CA ALA A 248 -17.89 -13.32 -1.26
C ALA A 248 -17.01 -12.14 -0.81
N ALA A 249 -17.18 -11.64 0.42
CA ALA A 249 -16.31 -10.62 0.99
C ALA A 249 -14.87 -11.15 1.22
N ALA A 250 -14.72 -12.40 1.67
CA ALA A 250 -13.41 -13.04 1.81
C ALA A 250 -12.70 -13.23 0.46
N LEU A 251 -13.44 -13.57 -0.61
CA LEU A 251 -12.87 -13.64 -1.96
C LEU A 251 -12.36 -12.29 -2.44
N LEU A 252 -13.07 -11.19 -2.15
CA LEU A 252 -12.59 -9.83 -2.45
C LEU A 252 -11.30 -9.48 -1.69
N VAL A 253 -11.18 -9.91 -0.43
CA VAL A 253 -9.93 -9.81 0.32
C VAL A 253 -8.84 -10.63 -0.38
N GLY A 254 -9.14 -11.87 -0.80
CA GLY A 254 -8.21 -12.73 -1.54
C GLY A 254 -7.67 -12.07 -2.83
N VAL A 255 -8.52 -11.37 -3.59
CA VAL A 255 -8.09 -10.56 -4.74
C VAL A 255 -7.11 -9.47 -4.32
N GLY A 256 -7.42 -8.76 -3.23
CA GLY A 256 -6.52 -7.74 -2.68
C GLY A 256 -5.18 -8.30 -2.20
N LEU A 257 -5.16 -9.54 -1.68
CA LEU A 257 -3.93 -10.18 -1.22
C LEU A 257 -2.90 -10.43 -2.33
N TYR A 258 -3.33 -10.48 -3.59
CA TYR A 258 -2.45 -10.58 -4.76
C TYR A 258 -1.88 -9.22 -5.21
N GLY A 259 -2.40 -8.12 -4.68
CA GLY A 259 -2.05 -6.76 -5.10
C GLY A 259 -0.55 -6.44 -5.14
N PRO A 260 0.24 -6.69 -4.07
CA PRO A 260 1.67 -6.39 -4.08
C PRO A 260 2.44 -7.18 -5.15
N HIS A 261 2.05 -8.44 -5.40
CA HIS A 261 2.63 -9.23 -6.48
C HIS A 261 2.24 -8.68 -7.86
N ALA A 262 0.96 -8.36 -8.07
CA ALA A 262 0.47 -7.80 -9.33
C ALA A 262 1.14 -6.47 -9.70
N LEU A 263 1.38 -5.61 -8.70
CA LEU A 263 1.92 -4.26 -8.91
C LEU A 263 3.45 -4.22 -8.93
N PHE A 264 4.11 -5.02 -8.09
CA PHE A 264 5.55 -4.90 -7.83
C PHE A 264 6.33 -6.21 -7.96
N ARG A 265 5.68 -7.32 -8.35
CA ARG A 265 6.25 -8.68 -8.44
C ARG A 265 6.93 -9.16 -7.14
N VAL A 266 6.54 -8.60 -6.00
CA VAL A 266 7.03 -9.04 -4.69
C VAL A 266 6.34 -10.35 -4.29
N SER A 267 7.06 -11.22 -3.59
CA SER A 267 6.55 -12.45 -3.00
C SER A 267 6.75 -12.42 -1.48
N PRO A 268 5.84 -12.99 -0.67
CA PRO A 268 6.04 -13.14 0.77
C PRO A 268 7.18 -14.11 1.13
N PHE A 269 7.68 -14.88 0.15
CA PHE A 269 8.75 -15.85 0.33
C PHE A 269 9.93 -15.51 -0.58
N ALA A 270 11.13 -15.49 0.01
CA ALA A 270 12.38 -15.42 -0.74
C ALA A 270 12.51 -16.65 -1.65
N SER A 271 12.78 -16.41 -2.94
CA SER A 271 12.98 -17.48 -3.93
C SER A 271 14.00 -17.04 -4.96
N GLY A 272 14.87 -17.96 -5.39
CA GLY A 272 15.93 -17.68 -6.36
C GLY A 272 17.26 -18.31 -5.98
N HIS A 273 18.26 -18.05 -6.82
CA HIS A 273 19.65 -18.45 -6.59
C HIS A 273 20.32 -17.48 -5.61
N VAL A 274 20.91 -18.01 -4.54
CA VAL A 274 21.56 -17.21 -3.50
C VAL A 274 23.07 -17.44 -3.55
N VAL A 275 23.83 -16.35 -3.64
CA VAL A 275 25.28 -16.37 -3.39
C VAL A 275 25.47 -16.28 -1.88
N GLN A 276 25.89 -17.38 -1.26
CA GLN A 276 26.14 -17.44 0.19
C GLN A 276 27.42 -16.68 0.54
N ALA A 277 27.41 -15.98 1.67
CA ALA A 277 28.63 -15.37 2.24
C ALA A 277 28.73 -15.65 3.75
N GLU A 278 29.86 -15.22 4.33
CA GLU A 278 30.12 -15.35 5.76
C GLU A 278 29.04 -14.70 6.63
N LYS A 279 28.87 -15.23 7.84
CA LYS A 279 27.85 -14.80 8.80
C LYS A 279 28.07 -13.33 9.16
N GLY A 280 27.08 -12.49 8.85
CA GLY A 280 27.11 -11.04 9.09
C GLY A 280 27.37 -10.19 7.84
N ALA A 281 27.75 -10.79 6.71
CA ALA A 281 27.84 -10.07 5.44
C ALA A 281 26.43 -9.96 4.80
N THR A 282 25.80 -8.78 4.92
CA THR A 282 24.44 -8.52 4.43
C THR A 282 24.40 -7.67 3.17
N SER A 283 25.55 -7.20 2.68
CA SER A 283 25.68 -6.41 1.46
C SER A 283 27.12 -6.41 0.94
N ARG A 284 27.32 -5.77 -0.22
CA ARG A 284 28.63 -5.58 -0.86
C ARG A 284 29.55 -4.78 0.04
N SER A 285 30.79 -5.23 0.16
CA SER A 285 31.84 -4.57 0.97
C SER A 285 33.04 -4.13 0.12
N GLU A 286 33.03 -4.49 -1.18
CA GLU A 286 34.01 -4.09 -2.16
C GLU A 286 34.13 -2.57 -2.26
N ALA A 287 35.34 -2.09 -2.58
CA ALA A 287 35.55 -0.67 -2.84
C ALA A 287 34.73 -0.24 -4.07
N PRO A 288 34.01 0.88 -4.00
CA PRO A 288 33.28 1.41 -5.14
C PRO A 288 34.26 1.86 -6.24
N VAL A 289 33.84 1.72 -7.49
CA VAL A 289 34.53 2.38 -8.61
C VAL A 289 34.36 3.89 -8.42
N VAL A 290 35.46 4.62 -8.29
CA VAL A 290 35.42 6.07 -8.06
C VAL A 290 35.40 6.81 -9.39
N VAL A 291 34.40 7.66 -9.58
CA VAL A 291 34.20 8.51 -10.77
C VAL A 291 34.01 9.96 -10.33
N THR A 292 34.71 10.90 -10.95
CA THR A 292 34.45 12.33 -10.73
C THR A 292 33.19 12.73 -11.48
N LEU A 293 32.20 13.29 -10.75
CA LEU A 293 30.94 13.75 -11.33
C LEU A 293 30.85 15.28 -11.21
N PRO A 294 30.24 15.98 -12.19
CA PRO A 294 29.93 17.39 -12.05
C PRO A 294 28.89 17.64 -10.94
N PRO A 295 28.69 18.88 -10.49
CA PRO A 295 27.58 19.25 -9.63
C PRO A 295 26.24 18.80 -10.21
N GLU A 296 25.28 18.46 -9.33
CA GLU A 296 23.97 17.98 -9.76
C GLU A 296 23.24 19.10 -10.52
N THR A 297 22.70 18.77 -11.69
CA THR A 297 21.93 19.68 -12.54
C THR A 297 20.48 19.81 -12.06
N ASP A 298 19.75 20.82 -12.54
CA ASP A 298 18.31 20.94 -12.27
C ASP A 298 17.52 19.76 -12.84
N PHE A 299 17.90 19.28 -14.02
CA PHE A 299 17.27 18.11 -14.61
C PHE A 299 17.50 16.85 -13.77
N GLU A 300 18.72 16.63 -13.25
CA GLU A 300 18.99 15.52 -12.32
C GLU A 300 18.19 15.66 -11.02
N ARG A 301 18.04 16.86 -10.45
CA ARG A 301 17.15 17.09 -9.30
C ARG A 301 15.70 16.72 -9.60
N GLN A 302 15.20 17.07 -10.77
CA GLN A 302 13.86 16.68 -11.21
C GLN A 302 13.74 15.15 -11.37
N VAL A 303 14.68 14.51 -12.09
CA VAL A 303 14.74 13.06 -12.26
C VAL A 303 14.83 12.35 -10.91
N ARG A 304 15.54 12.92 -9.94
CA ARG A 304 15.62 12.41 -8.58
C ARG A 304 14.25 12.38 -7.91
N ALA A 305 13.54 13.50 -7.95
CA ALA A 305 12.22 13.68 -7.33
C ALA A 305 11.10 12.87 -8.02
N GLU A 306 11.21 12.62 -9.32
CA GLU A 306 10.19 11.91 -10.11
C GLU A 306 10.46 10.41 -10.23
N THR A 307 11.73 10.03 -10.43
CA THR A 307 12.15 8.70 -10.87
C THR A 307 13.03 7.99 -9.83
N PHE A 308 14.15 8.60 -9.40
CA PHE A 308 15.08 7.93 -8.47
C PHE A 308 14.45 7.58 -7.12
N LYS A 309 13.48 8.38 -6.63
CA LYS A 309 12.72 8.09 -5.40
C LYS A 309 12.10 6.68 -5.37
N TRP A 310 11.89 6.06 -6.53
CA TRP A 310 11.37 4.70 -6.63
C TRP A 310 12.45 3.64 -6.46
N CYS A 311 13.69 3.92 -6.83
CA CYS A 311 14.84 3.03 -6.60
C CYS A 311 15.02 2.79 -5.11
N VAL A 312 14.92 3.85 -4.31
CA VAL A 312 15.03 3.73 -2.85
C VAL A 312 13.86 2.98 -2.24
N PHE A 313 12.71 2.80 -2.92
CA PHE A 313 11.62 1.98 -2.37
C PHE A 313 12.06 0.52 -2.18
N CYS A 314 12.79 -0.03 -3.15
CA CYS A 314 13.24 -1.41 -3.14
C CYS A 314 14.65 -1.59 -2.57
N HIS A 315 15.52 -0.58 -2.71
CA HIS A 315 16.95 -0.70 -2.44
C HIS A 315 17.42 0.20 -1.31
N THR A 316 18.44 -0.28 -0.59
CA THR A 316 19.34 0.55 0.23
C THR A 316 20.60 0.86 -0.59
N MET A 317 21.27 1.97 -0.29
CA MET A 317 22.40 2.47 -1.09
C MET A 317 23.70 2.62 -0.29
N ASN A 318 23.60 2.64 1.04
CA ASN A 318 24.72 2.86 1.95
C ASN A 318 25.55 1.59 2.16
N LYS A 319 26.84 1.78 2.44
CA LYS A 319 27.77 0.70 2.81
C LYS A 319 27.22 -0.09 4.00
N GLY A 320 27.20 -1.41 3.89
CA GLY A 320 26.69 -2.28 4.96
C GLY A 320 25.17 -2.26 5.14
N GLY A 321 24.42 -1.55 4.28
CA GLY A 321 22.96 -1.48 4.38
C GLY A 321 22.28 -2.81 4.08
N ALA A 322 21.17 -3.09 4.79
CA ALA A 322 20.42 -4.33 4.62
C ALA A 322 19.76 -4.43 3.23
N HIS A 323 19.57 -5.65 2.75
CA HIS A 323 18.73 -5.91 1.57
C HIS A 323 17.26 -5.58 1.85
N GLY A 324 16.60 -4.96 0.87
CA GLY A 324 15.17 -4.77 0.87
C GLY A 324 14.49 -5.79 -0.03
N THR A 325 13.48 -5.31 -0.75
CA THR A 325 12.87 -6.03 -1.88
C THR A 325 13.91 -6.29 -2.96
N GLY A 326 14.79 -5.31 -3.20
CA GLY A 326 15.98 -5.44 -4.03
C GLY A 326 17.26 -5.57 -3.18
N PRO A 327 18.37 -5.98 -3.79
CA PRO A 327 19.67 -6.02 -3.11
C PRO A 327 20.12 -4.62 -2.71
N ASN A 328 21.03 -4.51 -1.76
CA ASN A 328 21.73 -3.25 -1.50
C ASN A 328 22.58 -2.89 -2.74
N LEU A 329 22.57 -1.62 -3.13
CA LEU A 329 23.24 -1.13 -4.34
C LEU A 329 24.55 -0.39 -4.05
N TYR A 330 25.04 -0.40 -2.81
CA TYR A 330 26.35 0.18 -2.51
C TYR A 330 27.43 -0.43 -3.41
N ALA A 331 28.30 0.42 -3.95
CA ALA A 331 29.38 0.03 -4.85
C ALA A 331 28.90 -0.81 -6.06
N VAL A 332 27.69 -0.58 -6.61
CA VAL A 332 27.13 -1.46 -7.64
C VAL A 332 27.91 -1.46 -8.96
N PHE A 333 28.51 -0.33 -9.34
CA PHE A 333 29.19 -0.15 -10.62
C PHE A 333 30.47 -1.00 -10.72
N GLY A 334 30.67 -1.63 -11.86
CA GLY A 334 31.81 -2.53 -12.15
C GLY A 334 31.71 -3.90 -11.48
N GLN A 335 30.72 -4.13 -10.63
CA GLN A 335 30.56 -5.40 -9.93
C GLN A 335 29.85 -6.44 -10.77
N ARG A 336 30.19 -7.70 -10.53
CA ARG A 336 29.50 -8.86 -11.13
C ARG A 336 28.01 -8.81 -10.84
N MET A 337 27.21 -9.16 -11.86
CA MET A 337 25.76 -9.29 -11.72
C MET A 337 25.42 -10.43 -10.73
N ALA A 338 24.27 -10.31 -10.06
CA ALA A 338 23.78 -11.30 -9.10
C ALA A 338 24.77 -11.70 -7.98
N ALA A 339 25.67 -10.79 -7.59
CA ALA A 339 26.75 -11.08 -6.65
C ALA A 339 26.51 -10.57 -5.22
N ALA A 340 25.38 -9.89 -4.93
CA ALA A 340 25.14 -9.43 -3.56
C ALA A 340 24.99 -10.65 -2.62
N PRO A 341 25.80 -10.73 -1.55
CA PRO A 341 25.73 -11.78 -0.56
C PRO A 341 24.32 -11.99 0.00
N ASN A 342 23.86 -13.23 0.11
CA ASN A 342 22.62 -13.58 0.80
C ASN A 342 21.35 -12.92 0.20
N PHE A 343 21.40 -12.46 -1.06
CA PHE A 343 20.22 -12.03 -1.83
C PHE A 343 19.79 -13.09 -2.85
N PRO A 344 18.49 -13.42 -2.95
CA PRO A 344 17.99 -14.37 -3.94
C PRO A 344 17.76 -13.71 -5.31
N TYR A 345 18.52 -14.13 -6.32
CA TYR A 345 18.40 -13.66 -7.70
C TYR A 345 17.64 -14.63 -8.60
N GLY A 346 16.90 -14.09 -9.58
CA GLY A 346 16.27 -14.88 -10.64
C GLY A 346 17.31 -15.61 -11.50
N ALA A 347 16.91 -16.76 -12.07
CA ALA A 347 17.82 -17.66 -12.79
C ALA A 347 18.58 -16.98 -13.94
N SER A 348 17.91 -16.11 -14.72
CA SER A 348 18.54 -15.40 -15.83
C SER A 348 19.62 -14.44 -15.37
N LEU A 349 19.35 -13.59 -14.37
CA LEU A 349 20.35 -12.63 -13.88
C LEU A 349 21.53 -13.35 -13.19
N ALA A 350 21.24 -14.45 -12.48
CA ALA A 350 22.27 -15.32 -11.93
C ALA A 350 23.16 -15.95 -13.01
N ALA A 351 22.59 -16.36 -14.15
CA ALA A 351 23.37 -16.89 -15.27
C ALA A 351 24.31 -15.85 -15.88
N ARG A 352 23.84 -14.62 -16.08
CA ARG A 352 24.67 -13.50 -16.55
C ARG A 352 25.85 -13.22 -15.61
N GLY A 353 25.59 -13.22 -14.30
CA GLY A 353 26.64 -13.15 -13.29
C GLY A 353 27.66 -14.28 -13.39
N ARG A 354 27.22 -15.54 -13.58
CA ARG A 354 28.13 -16.68 -13.77
C ARG A 354 28.97 -16.58 -15.06
N ASN A 355 28.45 -15.93 -16.09
CA ASN A 355 29.18 -15.66 -17.33
C ASN A 355 30.20 -14.51 -17.19
N GLY A 356 30.35 -13.93 -15.99
CA GLY A 356 31.31 -12.86 -15.72
C GLY A 356 30.80 -11.47 -16.10
N GLU A 357 29.52 -11.30 -16.42
CA GLU A 357 28.97 -9.99 -16.74
C GLU A 357 28.93 -9.07 -15.50
N VAL A 358 29.22 -7.80 -15.72
CA VAL A 358 29.31 -6.77 -14.69
C VAL A 358 28.34 -5.61 -14.94
N TRP A 359 28.02 -4.86 -13.90
CA TRP A 359 27.19 -3.65 -14.00
C TRP A 359 28.00 -2.47 -14.54
N THR A 360 28.01 -2.30 -15.86
CA THR A 360 28.45 -1.07 -16.53
C THR A 360 27.28 -0.08 -16.69
N ASP A 361 27.58 1.15 -17.12
CA ASP A 361 26.55 2.14 -17.45
C ASP A 361 25.60 1.61 -18.53
N GLU A 362 26.13 0.97 -19.57
CA GLU A 362 25.36 0.41 -20.69
C GLU A 362 24.49 -0.76 -20.24
N ALA A 363 25.05 -1.65 -19.42
CA ALA A 363 24.31 -2.79 -18.87
C ALA A 363 23.16 -2.32 -17.96
N LEU A 364 23.42 -1.31 -17.13
CA LEU A 364 22.40 -0.73 -16.27
C LEU A 364 21.34 0.03 -17.08
N ALA A 365 21.73 0.79 -18.10
CA ALA A 365 20.79 1.45 -19.02
C ALA A 365 19.87 0.44 -19.72
N ALA A 366 20.42 -0.66 -20.24
CA ALA A 366 19.66 -1.71 -20.88
C ALA A 366 18.70 -2.40 -19.89
N PHE A 367 19.15 -2.69 -18.66
CA PHE A 367 18.29 -3.25 -17.62
C PHE A 367 17.15 -2.30 -17.23
N LEU A 368 17.42 -1.02 -17.06
CA LEU A 368 16.41 -0.02 -16.67
C LEU A 368 15.42 0.30 -17.80
N SER A 369 15.83 0.10 -19.06
CA SER A 369 14.99 0.28 -20.24
C SER A 369 14.02 -0.88 -20.43
N ASP A 370 14.46 -2.11 -20.17
CA ASP A 370 13.62 -3.31 -20.24
C ASP A 370 14.19 -4.46 -19.40
N PRO A 371 13.80 -4.54 -18.10
CA PRO A 371 14.26 -5.61 -17.23
C PRO A 371 13.88 -7.01 -17.71
N ASP A 372 12.72 -7.13 -18.38
CA ASP A 372 12.15 -8.41 -18.79
C ASP A 372 12.92 -9.00 -19.97
N THR A 373 13.31 -8.16 -20.93
CA THR A 373 14.19 -8.57 -22.03
C THR A 373 15.63 -8.77 -21.54
N PHE A 374 16.13 -7.91 -20.66
CA PHE A 374 17.51 -7.98 -20.16
C PHE A 374 17.77 -9.21 -19.29
N ALA A 375 16.81 -9.58 -18.44
CA ALA A 375 16.90 -10.76 -17.57
C ALA A 375 15.52 -11.42 -17.41
N PRO A 376 15.11 -12.29 -18.36
CA PRO A 376 13.83 -12.97 -18.31
C PRO A 376 13.52 -13.63 -16.96
N GLY A 377 12.32 -13.34 -16.45
CA GLY A 377 11.86 -13.83 -15.15
C GLY A 377 12.46 -13.09 -13.94
N THR A 378 13.07 -11.92 -14.13
CA THR A 378 13.52 -11.07 -13.02
C THR A 378 12.33 -10.58 -12.18
N ALA A 379 12.49 -10.65 -10.85
CA ALA A 379 11.56 -10.04 -9.90
C ALA A 379 11.86 -8.54 -9.68
N MET A 380 13.02 -8.05 -10.13
CA MET A 380 13.40 -6.64 -10.01
C MET A 380 12.78 -5.85 -11.17
N VAL A 381 11.58 -5.33 -10.94
CA VAL A 381 10.90 -4.39 -11.85
C VAL A 381 11.34 -2.95 -11.57
N VAL A 382 11.24 -2.08 -12.58
CA VAL A 382 11.36 -0.63 -12.39
C VAL A 382 10.00 -0.10 -11.95
N SER A 383 9.82 0.17 -10.66
CA SER A 383 8.50 0.53 -10.08
C SER A 383 7.85 1.80 -10.66
N SER A 384 8.63 2.69 -11.29
CA SER A 384 8.12 3.85 -12.03
C SER A 384 7.65 3.55 -13.45
N GLY A 385 7.82 2.30 -13.90
CA GLY A 385 7.81 1.90 -15.31
C GLY A 385 9.20 1.98 -15.94
N ASN A 386 9.37 1.26 -17.06
CA ASN A 386 10.57 1.24 -17.88
C ASN A 386 10.99 2.65 -18.28
N ILE A 387 12.29 2.93 -18.22
CA ILE A 387 12.85 4.25 -18.50
C ILE A 387 13.50 4.18 -19.86
N THR A 388 12.82 4.70 -20.87
CA THR A 388 13.27 4.61 -22.27
C THR A 388 13.84 5.92 -22.80
N ASP A 389 13.61 7.03 -22.09
CA ASP A 389 14.17 8.33 -22.43
C ASP A 389 15.69 8.37 -22.15
N PRO A 390 16.54 8.58 -23.17
CA PRO A 390 18.00 8.49 -23.00
C PRO A 390 18.58 9.52 -22.03
N GLU A 391 18.04 10.75 -22.02
CA GLU A 391 18.52 11.81 -21.12
C GLU A 391 18.20 11.47 -19.66
N ARG A 392 16.97 11.02 -19.40
CA ARG A 392 16.53 10.57 -18.07
C ARG A 392 17.29 9.34 -17.60
N LEU A 393 17.58 8.37 -18.48
CA LEU A 393 18.42 7.22 -18.17
C LEU A 393 19.81 7.66 -17.74
N LYS A 394 20.44 8.54 -18.53
CA LYS A 394 21.77 9.09 -18.21
C LYS A 394 21.77 9.81 -16.87
N ALA A 395 20.80 10.70 -16.64
CA ALA A 395 20.64 11.41 -15.38
C ALA A 395 20.45 10.44 -14.20
N LEU A 396 19.64 9.40 -14.36
CA LEU A 396 19.41 8.40 -13.33
C LEU A 396 20.66 7.59 -12.99
N ILE A 397 21.46 7.23 -14.00
CA ILE A 397 22.74 6.54 -13.80
C ILE A 397 23.74 7.44 -13.06
N THR A 398 23.82 8.73 -13.41
CA THR A 398 24.64 9.70 -12.68
C THR A 398 24.22 9.82 -11.22
N ILE A 399 22.91 9.90 -10.95
CA ILE A 399 22.37 9.91 -9.59
C ILE A 399 22.74 8.63 -8.86
N LEU A 400 22.57 7.46 -9.49
CA LEU A 400 22.95 6.16 -8.88
C LEU A 400 24.44 6.12 -8.52
N LYS A 401 25.34 6.65 -9.36
CA LYS A 401 26.78 6.73 -9.03
C LYS A 401 27.02 7.56 -7.78
N ARG A 402 26.36 8.72 -7.68
CA ARG A 402 26.44 9.61 -6.51
C ARG A 402 25.95 8.93 -5.24
N GLU A 403 24.84 8.20 -5.31
CA GLU A 403 24.16 7.62 -4.14
C GLU A 403 24.78 6.30 -3.66
N THR A 404 25.44 5.57 -4.54
CA THR A 404 26.04 4.26 -4.23
C THR A 404 27.51 4.35 -3.83
N GLY A 405 28.02 5.55 -3.60
CA GLY A 405 29.42 5.79 -3.21
C GLY A 405 30.42 5.65 -4.36
N SER A 406 29.94 5.62 -5.61
CA SER A 406 30.80 5.56 -6.81
C SER A 406 31.25 6.94 -7.30
N ALA A 407 30.78 8.02 -6.67
CA ALA A 407 31.29 9.36 -6.92
C ALA A 407 32.52 9.65 -6.04
N ALA A 408 33.51 10.34 -6.60
CA ALA A 408 34.60 10.92 -5.83
C ALA A 408 34.04 11.91 -4.79
N PRO A 409 34.57 11.92 -3.54
CA PRO A 409 34.14 12.84 -2.50
C PRO A 409 34.39 14.31 -2.85
#